data_AF-A0A6S6M0T3-F1
#
_entry.id   AF-A0A6S6M0T3-F1
#
_cell.length_a   1.000
_cell.length_b   1.000
_cell.length_c   1.000
_cell.angle_alpha   90.00
_cell.angle_beta   90.00
_cell.angle_gamma   90.00
#
_symmetry.space_group_name_H-M   'P 1'
#
loop_
_entity.id
_entity.type
_entity.pdbx_description
1 polymer ?
#
loop_
_entity_poly.entity_id
_entity_poly.type
_entity_poly.pdbx_seq_one_letter_code
_entity_poly.pdbx_strand_id
1 'polypeptide(L)'
;MSFEFRENLRRFNRKERFYVVQEATRGGFELDDTFRQRLEAKLRIAIPAQSVFMAMDYHFDWIYASLFLCGHDRDIERDVFKRDRDLIKASQEDVDLLIAAPDASNSALTNLIMIEAKGDTSWTNAQAESKAARLQSMFKPGTFEHILRPYYLIWSPNPSKNLRFDCFPQWALHGGEVPHLKLTMSEELRKVTCCNQDGKNLLDGDYWKVDNAGR
;
A
#
# COMPACT_ATOMS: atom_id res chain seq x y z
N MET A 1 -7.00 12.77 17.43
CA MET A 1 -5.89 12.63 16.47
C MET A 1 -5.72 11.21 15.93
N SER A 2 -5.16 10.20 16.62
CA SER A 2 -4.97 8.87 15.97
C SER A 2 -6.24 8.10 15.65
N PHE A 3 -7.24 8.15 16.52
CA PHE A 3 -8.57 7.58 16.26
C PHE A 3 -9.23 8.26 15.06
N GLU A 4 -9.23 9.59 15.07
CA GLU A 4 -9.74 10.46 14.00
C GLU A 4 -9.05 10.21 12.66
N PHE A 5 -7.72 9.99 12.66
CA PHE A 5 -6.98 9.58 11.47
C PHE A 5 -7.57 8.30 10.86
N ARG A 6 -7.80 7.25 11.67
CA ARG A 6 -8.40 5.99 11.19
C ARG A 6 -9.84 6.17 10.72
N GLU A 7 -10.62 7.04 11.37
CA GLU A 7 -11.96 7.39 10.89
C GLU A 7 -11.92 8.12 9.54
N ASN A 8 -11.00 9.06 9.35
CA ASN A 8 -10.81 9.73 8.07
C ASN A 8 -10.41 8.74 6.99
N LEU A 9 -9.49 7.81 7.27
CA LEU A 9 -9.12 6.75 6.33
C LEU A 9 -10.34 5.93 5.88
N ARG A 10 -11.25 5.57 6.82
CA ARG A 10 -12.50 4.89 6.48
C ARG A 10 -13.39 5.73 5.56
N ARG A 11 -13.57 7.01 5.88
CA ARG A 11 -14.44 7.94 5.14
C ARG A 11 -13.95 8.22 3.73
N PHE A 12 -12.64 8.32 3.52
CA PHE A 12 -12.08 8.53 2.18
C PHE A 12 -12.05 7.26 1.32
N ASN A 13 -12.24 6.08 1.91
CA ASN A 13 -12.24 4.85 1.13
C ASN A 13 -13.46 4.79 0.20
N ARG A 14 -13.28 5.21 -1.05
CA ARG A 14 -14.34 5.17 -2.08
C ARG A 14 -13.99 4.22 -3.23
N LYS A 15 -13.06 3.28 -3.03
CA LYS A 15 -12.63 2.37 -4.10
C LYS A 15 -13.71 1.33 -4.34
N GLU A 16 -14.28 1.32 -5.54
CA GLU A 16 -15.38 0.42 -5.92
C GLU A 16 -15.05 -1.07 -5.69
N ARG A 17 -13.82 -1.49 -6.04
CA ARG A 17 -13.37 -2.89 -5.86
C ARG A 17 -13.42 -3.34 -4.41
N PHE A 18 -13.10 -2.45 -3.46
CA PHE A 18 -13.20 -2.74 -2.04
C PHE A 18 -14.65 -3.06 -1.64
N TYR A 19 -15.60 -2.22 -2.06
CA TYR A 19 -17.02 -2.42 -1.77
C TYR A 19 -17.59 -3.67 -2.46
N VAL A 20 -17.19 -3.94 -3.70
CA VAL A 20 -17.57 -5.17 -4.41
C VAL A 20 -17.13 -6.41 -3.62
N VAL A 21 -15.88 -6.43 -3.15
CA VAL A 21 -15.36 -7.55 -2.35
C VAL A 21 -16.10 -7.65 -1.01
N GLN A 22 -16.34 -6.53 -0.32
CA GLN A 22 -17.10 -6.54 0.93
C GLN A 22 -18.51 -7.11 0.73
N GLU A 23 -19.26 -6.64 -0.27
CA GLU A 23 -20.61 -7.13 -0.54
C GLU A 23 -20.61 -8.61 -0.95
N ALA A 24 -19.71 -9.00 -1.85
CA ALA A 24 -19.62 -10.37 -2.34
C ALA A 24 -19.23 -11.39 -1.24
N THR A 25 -18.48 -10.94 -0.23
CA THR A 25 -17.98 -11.79 0.86
C THR A 25 -18.75 -11.62 2.16
N ARG A 26 -19.86 -10.87 2.17
CA ARG A 26 -20.65 -10.54 3.36
C ARG A 26 -19.82 -9.87 4.48
N GLY A 27 -18.94 -8.95 4.09
CA GLY A 27 -18.07 -8.19 4.99
C GLY A 27 -16.69 -8.80 5.22
N GLY A 28 -16.35 -9.91 4.54
CA GLY A 28 -15.13 -10.70 4.75
C GLY A 28 -13.80 -10.08 4.32
N PHE A 29 -13.66 -8.75 4.36
CA PHE A 29 -12.37 -8.07 4.14
C PHE A 29 -11.69 -7.75 5.48
N GLU A 30 -11.36 -8.81 6.22
CA GLU A 30 -10.74 -8.75 7.56
C GLU A 30 -9.28 -9.24 7.52
N LEU A 31 -8.52 -8.87 8.55
CA LEU A 31 -7.11 -9.25 8.66
C LEU A 31 -7.00 -10.69 9.15
N ASP A 32 -6.62 -11.62 8.28
CA ASP A 32 -6.32 -13.01 8.66
C ASP A 32 -5.21 -13.08 9.72
N ASP A 33 -5.39 -13.94 10.72
CA ASP A 33 -4.45 -14.08 11.85
C ASP A 33 -3.07 -14.60 11.42
N THR A 34 -3.03 -15.52 10.45
CA THR A 34 -1.75 -16.07 9.95
C THR A 34 -0.99 -14.97 9.20
N PHE A 35 -1.68 -14.21 8.36
CA PHE A 35 -1.12 -13.05 7.68
C PHE A 35 -0.67 -11.95 8.65
N ARG A 36 -1.47 -11.65 9.68
CA ARG A 36 -1.14 -10.71 10.76
C ARG A 36 0.17 -11.09 11.44
N GLN A 37 0.33 -12.33 11.89
CA GLN A 37 1.54 -12.81 12.54
C GLN A 37 2.78 -12.70 11.63
N ARG A 38 2.61 -12.96 10.33
CA ARG A 38 3.69 -12.78 9.34
C ARG A 38 4.09 -11.31 9.20
N LEU A 39 3.14 -10.39 9.21
CA LEU A 39 3.41 -8.95 9.21
C LEU A 39 4.11 -8.51 10.50
N GLU A 40 3.63 -8.94 11.66
CA GLU A 40 4.24 -8.67 12.97
C GLU A 40 5.70 -9.12 13.02
N ALA A 41 5.98 -10.36 12.59
CA ALA A 41 7.34 -10.89 12.55
C ALA A 41 8.24 -10.11 11.57
N LYS A 42 7.71 -9.73 10.40
CA LYS A 42 8.48 -9.01 9.38
C LYS A 42 8.80 -7.58 9.79
N LEU A 43 7.83 -6.90 10.39
CA LEU A 43 7.92 -5.49 10.79
C LEU A 43 8.42 -5.31 12.23
N ARG A 44 8.49 -6.38 13.02
CA ARG A 44 8.86 -6.37 14.44
C ARG A 44 7.95 -5.45 15.26
N ILE A 45 6.65 -5.51 14.99
CA ILE A 45 5.60 -4.77 15.71
C ILE A 45 4.50 -5.73 16.16
N ALA A 46 3.69 -5.31 17.12
CA ALA A 46 2.44 -6.00 17.45
C ALA A 46 1.26 -5.28 16.76
N ILE A 47 0.38 -6.05 16.15
CA ILE A 47 -0.83 -5.60 15.47
C ILE A 47 -2.02 -6.23 16.21
N PRO A 48 -2.91 -5.43 16.82
CA PRO A 48 -4.08 -5.96 17.49
C PRO A 48 -4.98 -6.73 16.51
N ALA A 49 -5.61 -7.80 16.97
CA ALA A 49 -6.56 -8.57 16.15
C ALA A 49 -7.86 -7.80 15.86
N GLN A 50 -8.19 -6.81 16.69
CA GLN A 50 -9.39 -5.98 16.57
C GLN A 50 -9.01 -4.52 16.34
N SER A 51 -10.00 -3.69 15.97
CA SER A 51 -9.81 -2.26 15.70
C SER A 51 -8.85 -1.96 14.54
N VAL A 52 -8.70 -2.91 13.62
CA VAL A 52 -7.92 -2.77 12.40
C VAL A 52 -8.83 -2.22 11.30
N PHE A 53 -8.34 -1.23 10.56
CA PHE A 53 -8.90 -0.82 9.28
C PHE A 53 -8.05 -1.38 8.15
N MET A 54 -8.68 -2.00 7.16
CA MET A 54 -8.02 -2.47 5.93
C MET A 54 -8.72 -1.90 4.71
N ALA A 55 -7.94 -1.59 3.68
CA ALA A 55 -8.46 -1.21 2.37
C ALA A 55 -7.49 -1.61 1.26
N MET A 56 -8.02 -1.83 0.06
CA MET A 56 -7.21 -2.15 -1.13
C MET A 56 -7.21 -1.02 -2.15
N ASP A 57 -6.18 -0.98 -2.99
CA ASP A 57 -5.93 0.03 -4.02
C ASP A 57 -6.11 1.48 -3.47
N TYR A 58 -5.62 1.74 -2.26
CA TYR A 58 -5.93 2.95 -1.51
C TYR A 58 -5.06 4.13 -1.95
N HIS A 59 -5.66 5.26 -2.31
CA HIS A 59 -4.93 6.40 -2.90
C HIS A 59 -4.04 7.11 -1.89
N PHE A 60 -2.81 7.46 -2.28
CA PHE A 60 -1.92 8.25 -1.43
C PHE A 60 -2.47 9.64 -1.08
N ASP A 61 -3.23 10.26 -2.00
CA ASP A 61 -3.92 11.53 -1.74
C ASP A 61 -4.91 11.40 -0.58
N TRP A 62 -5.60 10.26 -0.44
CA TRP A 62 -6.55 10.00 0.65
C TRP A 62 -5.84 9.79 1.99
N ILE A 63 -4.67 9.15 1.98
CA ILE A 63 -3.83 9.00 3.19
C ILE A 63 -3.40 10.38 3.69
N TYR A 64 -2.86 11.21 2.79
CA TYR A 64 -2.42 12.56 3.16
C TYR A 64 -3.60 13.42 3.63
N ALA A 65 -4.72 13.42 2.92
CA ALA A 65 -5.91 14.17 3.34
C ALA A 65 -6.41 13.73 4.72
N SER A 66 -6.39 12.41 4.99
CA SER A 66 -6.76 11.87 6.30
C SER A 66 -5.86 12.37 7.43
N LEU A 67 -4.55 12.50 7.16
CA LEU A 67 -3.58 13.06 8.10
C LEU A 67 -3.79 14.56 8.29
N PHE A 68 -3.89 15.30 7.19
CA PHE A 68 -4.08 16.75 7.20
C PHE A 68 -5.30 17.15 8.02
N LEU A 69 -6.41 16.42 7.89
CA LEU A 69 -7.66 16.70 8.58
C LEU A 69 -7.67 16.30 10.06
N CYS A 70 -6.63 15.64 10.57
CA CYS A 70 -6.55 15.37 12.01
C CYS A 70 -6.45 16.67 12.80
N GLY A 71 -7.35 16.88 13.75
CA GLY A 71 -7.39 18.11 14.55
C GLY A 71 -8.06 19.30 13.85
N HIS A 72 -8.68 19.09 12.69
CA HIS A 72 -9.60 20.05 12.09
C HIS A 72 -11.03 19.79 12.59
N ASP A 73 -11.89 20.82 12.62
CA ASP A 73 -13.28 20.68 13.06
C ASP A 73 -14.10 19.81 12.10
N ARG A 74 -15.22 19.26 12.58
CA ARG A 74 -16.00 18.27 11.81
C ARG A 74 -16.76 18.84 10.61
N ASP A 75 -16.89 20.17 10.49
CA ASP A 75 -17.62 20.84 9.40
C ASP A 75 -16.78 21.08 8.12
N ILE A 76 -15.69 20.32 7.94
CA ILE A 76 -14.75 20.39 6.81
C ILE A 76 -15.37 20.25 5.42
N GLU A 77 -16.60 19.73 5.30
CA GLU A 77 -17.25 19.50 4.00
C GLU A 77 -17.55 20.80 3.22
N ARG A 78 -17.52 21.95 3.91
CA ARG A 78 -17.76 23.27 3.31
C ARG A 78 -16.48 24.08 3.08
N ASP A 79 -15.35 23.59 3.59
CA ASP A 79 -14.08 24.31 3.53
C ASP A 79 -13.33 24.03 2.22
N VAL A 80 -12.53 25.01 1.79
CA VAL A 80 -11.65 24.89 0.62
C VAL A 80 -10.20 25.05 1.06
N PHE A 81 -9.42 23.99 0.91
CA PHE A 81 -8.00 23.99 1.27
C PHE A 81 -7.12 24.27 0.05
N LYS A 82 -6.10 25.11 0.24
CA LYS A 82 -5.08 25.34 -0.79
C LYS A 82 -4.35 24.03 -1.07
N ARG A 83 -4.36 23.60 -2.34
CA ARG A 83 -3.66 22.39 -2.77
C ARG A 83 -2.14 22.56 -2.68
N ASP A 84 -1.50 21.72 -1.89
CA ASP A 84 -0.07 21.43 -2.02
C ASP A 84 0.12 20.40 -3.14
N ARG A 85 0.83 20.77 -4.20
CA ARG A 85 1.03 19.92 -5.39
C ARG A 85 2.04 18.80 -5.16
N ASP A 86 2.79 18.82 -4.07
CA ASP A 86 3.69 17.75 -3.67
C ASP A 86 3.01 16.68 -2.82
N LEU A 87 1.93 17.07 -2.13
CA LEU A 87 1.20 16.21 -1.21
C LEU A 87 -0.14 15.73 -1.77
N ILE A 88 -0.84 16.55 -2.55
CA ILE A 88 -2.04 16.15 -3.31
C ILE A 88 -1.68 16.20 -4.79
N LYS A 89 -1.44 15.02 -5.39
CA LYS A 89 -0.99 14.91 -6.79
C LYS A 89 -2.17 14.84 -7.76
N ALA A 90 -3.37 14.50 -7.29
CA ALA A 90 -4.51 14.16 -8.13
C ALA A 90 -4.14 13.12 -9.20
N SER A 91 -3.25 12.18 -8.83
CA SER A 91 -2.79 11.06 -9.66
C SER A 91 -3.39 9.75 -9.14
N GLN A 92 -3.27 8.69 -9.94
CA GLN A 92 -3.75 7.34 -9.57
C GLN A 92 -2.72 6.53 -8.78
N GLU A 93 -1.72 7.16 -8.15
CA GLU A 93 -0.80 6.41 -7.30
C GLU A 93 -1.50 5.95 -6.02
N ASP A 94 -1.60 4.63 -5.86
CA ASP A 94 -2.26 3.96 -4.76
C ASP A 94 -1.34 2.99 -4.02
N VAL A 95 -1.85 2.37 -2.97
CA VAL A 95 -1.21 1.29 -2.22
C VAL A 95 -2.11 0.07 -2.38
N ASP A 96 -1.58 -1.05 -2.84
CA ASP A 96 -2.40 -2.24 -3.14
C ASP A 96 -3.15 -2.73 -1.90
N LEU A 97 -2.52 -2.69 -0.73
CA LEU A 97 -3.14 -2.97 0.56
C LEU A 97 -2.68 -1.99 1.65
N LEU A 98 -3.64 -1.34 2.30
CA LEU A 98 -3.44 -0.46 3.44
C LEU A 98 -4.00 -1.14 4.71
N ILE A 99 -3.23 -1.11 5.80
CA ILE A 99 -3.66 -1.54 7.12
C ILE A 99 -3.38 -0.41 8.11
N ALA A 100 -4.39 0.01 8.87
CA ALA A 100 -4.25 0.99 9.94
C ALA A 100 -4.75 0.40 11.26
N ALA A 101 -3.86 0.27 12.24
CA ALA A 101 -4.17 -0.31 13.54
C ALA A 101 -3.62 0.56 14.68
N PRO A 102 -4.25 0.59 15.87
CA PRO A 102 -3.63 1.18 17.05
C PRO A 102 -2.26 0.56 17.33
N ASP A 103 -1.29 1.37 17.72
CA ASP A 103 -0.02 0.84 18.20
C ASP A 103 -0.20 0.18 19.57
N ALA A 104 0.29 -1.05 19.71
CA ALA A 104 0.09 -1.86 20.91
C ALA A 104 0.81 -1.29 22.15
N SER A 105 1.92 -0.57 21.95
CA SER A 105 2.69 0.07 23.02
C SER A 105 2.19 1.47 23.35
N ASN A 106 1.52 2.14 22.40
CA ASN A 106 0.97 3.47 22.56
C ASN A 106 -0.30 3.64 21.72
N SER A 107 -1.47 3.41 22.32
CA SER A 107 -2.76 3.51 21.64
C SER A 107 -3.09 4.92 21.10
N ALA A 108 -2.35 5.94 21.52
CA ALA A 108 -2.43 7.29 20.96
C ALA A 108 -1.75 7.39 19.58
N LEU A 109 -1.05 6.36 19.10
CA LEU A 109 -0.48 6.25 17.76
C LEU A 109 -1.22 5.22 16.91
N THR A 110 -1.16 5.41 15.60
CA THR A 110 -1.60 4.41 14.61
C THR A 110 -0.40 3.84 13.88
N ASN A 111 -0.28 2.51 13.80
CA ASN A 111 0.59 1.85 12.85
C ASN A 111 -0.10 1.86 11.48
N LEU A 112 0.50 2.57 10.51
CA LEU A 112 0.03 2.63 9.13
C LEU A 112 0.94 1.77 8.25
N ILE A 113 0.47 0.59 7.89
CA ILE A 113 1.21 -0.39 7.09
C ILE A 113 0.72 -0.29 5.64
N MET A 114 1.64 0.06 4.76
CA MET A 114 1.42 0.22 3.33
C MET A 114 2.12 -0.92 2.59
N ILE A 115 1.37 -1.64 1.76
CA ILE A 115 1.82 -2.86 1.10
C ILE A 115 1.63 -2.69 -0.40
N GLU A 116 2.72 -2.77 -1.17
CA GLU A 116 2.63 -2.91 -2.62
C GLU A 116 2.79 -4.37 -3.02
N ALA A 117 1.80 -4.92 -3.72
CA ALA A 117 1.83 -6.24 -4.29
C ALA A 117 2.39 -6.24 -5.72
N LYS A 118 3.21 -7.24 -6.06
CA LYS A 118 3.61 -7.54 -7.44
C LYS A 118 3.60 -9.04 -7.67
N GLY A 119 2.74 -9.52 -8.58
CA GLY A 119 2.60 -10.94 -8.90
C GLY A 119 3.44 -11.39 -10.09
N ASP A 120 3.04 -10.98 -11.29
CA ASP A 120 3.65 -11.44 -12.55
C ASP A 120 4.89 -10.60 -12.96
N THR A 121 4.81 -9.28 -12.76
CA THR A 121 5.87 -8.33 -13.10
C THR A 121 6.81 -8.05 -11.94
N SER A 122 8.07 -7.71 -12.21
CA SER A 122 9.01 -7.20 -11.20
C SER A 122 8.92 -5.68 -11.05
N TRP A 123 9.37 -5.16 -9.90
CA TRP A 123 9.58 -3.72 -9.75
C TRP A 123 10.71 -3.24 -10.66
N THR A 124 10.49 -2.08 -11.28
CA THR A 124 11.56 -1.29 -11.90
C THR A 124 12.08 -0.24 -10.93
N ASN A 125 13.33 0.21 -11.11
CA ASN A 125 13.89 1.29 -10.30
C ASN A 125 13.11 2.61 -10.46
N ALA A 126 12.58 2.89 -11.65
CA ALA A 126 11.73 4.07 -11.88
C ALA A 126 10.44 4.04 -11.03
N GLN A 127 9.79 2.88 -10.93
CA GLN A 127 8.64 2.72 -10.04
C GLN A 127 9.05 2.93 -8.57
N ALA A 128 10.17 2.34 -8.14
CA ALA A 128 10.69 2.48 -6.77
C ALA A 128 10.97 3.95 -6.43
N GLU A 129 11.67 4.66 -7.30
CA GLU A 129 11.98 6.09 -7.12
C GLU A 129 10.72 6.94 -7.02
N SER A 130 9.74 6.71 -7.90
CA SER A 130 8.46 7.44 -7.86
C SER A 130 7.75 7.24 -6.51
N LYS A 131 7.64 5.97 -6.07
CA LYS A 131 6.98 5.61 -4.80
C LYS A 131 7.76 6.16 -3.60
N ALA A 132 9.08 6.03 -3.60
CA ALA A 132 9.94 6.54 -2.56
C ALA A 132 9.84 8.07 -2.41
N ALA A 133 9.85 8.81 -3.53
CA ALA A 133 9.66 10.25 -3.52
C ALA A 133 8.29 10.65 -2.93
N ARG A 134 7.25 9.88 -3.24
CA ARG A 134 5.90 10.08 -2.68
C ARG A 134 5.88 9.89 -1.16
N LEU A 135 6.48 8.80 -0.68
CA LEU A 135 6.59 8.49 0.75
C LEU A 135 7.41 9.54 1.49
N GLN A 136 8.56 9.96 0.95
CA GLN A 136 9.40 11.01 1.54
C GLN A 136 8.66 12.35 1.65
N SER A 137 7.91 12.72 0.62
CA SER A 137 7.17 13.98 0.60
C SER A 137 6.08 14.01 1.67
N MET A 138 5.38 12.89 1.85
CA MET A 138 4.25 12.78 2.77
C MET A 138 4.65 12.56 4.22
N PHE A 139 5.67 11.74 4.48
CA PHE A 139 6.10 11.38 5.84
C PHE A 139 7.41 12.09 6.20
N LYS A 140 7.39 13.43 6.12
CA LYS A 140 8.53 14.26 6.51
C LYS A 140 8.72 14.23 8.03
N PRO A 141 9.97 14.05 8.50
CA PRO A 141 10.30 14.11 9.92
C PRO A 141 9.71 15.35 10.62
N GLY A 142 9.03 15.13 11.75
CA GLY A 142 8.43 16.17 12.60
C GLY A 142 6.98 16.55 12.25
N THR A 143 6.36 15.91 11.25
CA THR A 143 5.01 16.30 10.79
C THR A 143 3.89 15.47 11.42
N PHE A 144 4.06 14.15 11.52
CA PHE A 144 2.95 13.22 11.82
C PHE A 144 3.29 12.13 12.84
N GLU A 145 4.49 12.16 13.43
CA GLU A 145 5.01 11.13 14.36
C GLU A 145 4.22 11.07 15.67
N HIS A 146 3.51 12.15 16.01
CA HIS A 146 2.60 12.22 17.15
C HIS A 146 1.22 11.60 16.84
N ILE A 147 0.96 11.23 15.58
CA ILE A 147 -0.29 10.61 15.11
C ILE A 147 -0.06 9.16 14.71
N LEU A 148 1.02 8.88 13.96
CA LEU A 148 1.26 7.56 13.38
C LEU A 148 2.73 7.14 13.31
N ARG A 149 2.91 5.84 13.07
CA ARG A 149 4.16 5.20 12.67
C ARG A 149 3.94 4.54 11.30
N PRO A 150 4.63 5.00 10.23
CA PRO A 150 4.46 4.43 8.91
C PRO A 150 5.36 3.21 8.72
N TYR A 151 4.84 2.21 8.00
CA TYR A 151 5.58 1.04 7.55
C TYR A 151 5.28 0.85 6.06
N TYR A 152 6.29 0.45 5.30
CA TYR A 152 6.15 0.15 3.87
C TYR A 152 6.80 -1.19 3.56
N LEU A 153 6.13 -2.01 2.74
CA LEU A 153 6.62 -3.33 2.40
C LEU A 153 6.19 -3.75 1.00
N ILE A 154 6.98 -4.65 0.41
CA ILE A 154 6.71 -5.24 -0.91
C ILE A 154 6.21 -6.67 -0.70
N TRP A 155 5.13 -7.03 -1.37
CA TRP A 155 4.52 -8.34 -1.33
C TRP A 155 4.58 -9.01 -2.70
N SER A 156 5.52 -9.94 -2.90
CA SER A 156 5.73 -10.56 -4.21
C SER A 156 6.19 -12.02 -4.11
N PRO A 157 6.09 -12.82 -5.18
CA PRO A 157 6.58 -14.19 -5.16
C PRO A 157 8.10 -14.27 -4.95
N ASN A 158 8.89 -13.32 -5.44
CA ASN A 158 10.33 -13.33 -5.22
C ASN A 158 10.82 -11.91 -4.94
N PRO A 159 11.84 -11.74 -4.09
CA PRO A 159 12.49 -10.45 -3.92
C PRO A 159 13.00 -9.92 -5.27
N SER A 160 12.92 -8.60 -5.46
CA SER A 160 13.47 -7.95 -6.67
C SER A 160 14.99 -7.89 -6.58
N LYS A 161 15.70 -8.55 -7.51
CA LYS A 161 17.17 -8.69 -7.45
C LYS A 161 17.96 -7.41 -7.75
N ASN A 162 17.38 -6.49 -8.53
CA ASN A 162 18.06 -5.29 -9.05
C ASN A 162 17.41 -3.98 -8.56
N LEU A 163 16.57 -4.06 -7.53
CA LEU A 163 15.86 -2.91 -7.00
C LEU A 163 16.79 -2.12 -6.08
N ARG A 164 16.90 -0.82 -6.30
CA ARG A 164 17.64 0.08 -5.42
C ARG A 164 16.74 0.58 -4.29
N PHE A 165 17.27 0.56 -3.08
CA PHE A 165 16.54 0.96 -1.86
C PHE A 165 17.05 2.26 -1.24
N ASP A 166 18.15 2.81 -1.75
CA ASP A 166 18.76 4.07 -1.30
C ASP A 166 17.84 5.29 -1.44
N CYS A 167 16.90 5.24 -2.39
CA CYS A 167 15.89 6.27 -2.57
C CYS A 167 14.77 6.25 -1.52
N PHE A 168 14.56 5.15 -0.79
CA PHE A 168 13.47 5.06 0.19
C PHE A 168 13.80 5.81 1.50
N PRO A 169 12.80 6.35 2.20
CA PRO A 169 13.03 6.95 3.51
C PRO A 169 13.49 5.88 4.51
N GLN A 170 14.38 6.25 5.44
CA GLN A 170 14.98 5.30 6.39
C GLN A 170 13.96 4.51 7.22
N TRP A 171 12.81 5.11 7.56
CA TRP A 171 11.75 4.42 8.29
C TRP A 171 11.11 3.26 7.49
N ALA A 172 11.22 3.27 6.16
CA ALA A 172 10.72 2.19 5.29
C ALA A 172 11.73 1.04 5.13
N LEU A 173 12.95 1.18 5.66
CA LEU A 173 14.05 0.23 5.46
C LEU A 173 14.32 -0.59 6.72
N HIS A 174 14.40 -1.92 6.58
CA HIS A 174 14.81 -2.83 7.63
C HIS A 174 16.11 -3.52 7.21
N GLY A 175 17.22 -3.16 7.85
CA GLY A 175 18.54 -3.69 7.46
C GLY A 175 19.02 -3.16 6.10
N GLY A 176 18.58 -1.97 5.69
CA GLY A 176 18.96 -1.33 4.43
C GLY A 176 18.07 -1.67 3.22
N GLU A 177 17.07 -2.52 3.38
CA GLU A 177 16.15 -2.93 2.32
C GLU A 177 14.69 -2.68 2.70
N VAL A 178 13.81 -2.48 1.72
CA VAL A 178 12.36 -2.48 1.98
C VAL A 178 11.93 -3.90 2.36
N PRO A 179 11.21 -4.09 3.49
CA PRO A 179 10.73 -5.40 3.89
C PRO A 179 9.97 -6.13 2.78
N HIS A 180 10.43 -7.33 2.41
CA HIS A 180 9.73 -8.20 1.47
C HIS A 180 8.94 -9.31 2.17
N LEU A 181 7.68 -9.48 1.80
CA LEU A 181 6.82 -10.61 2.17
C LEU A 181 6.61 -11.52 0.95
N LYS A 182 6.67 -12.85 1.13
CA LYS A 182 6.37 -13.81 0.04
C LYS A 182 4.86 -13.81 -0.24
N LEU A 183 4.50 -13.53 -1.49
CA LEU A 183 3.17 -13.78 -2.04
C LEU A 183 3.15 -15.19 -2.65
N THR A 184 2.29 -16.06 -2.13
CA THR A 184 2.09 -17.39 -2.72
C THR A 184 1.11 -17.25 -3.87
N MET A 185 1.53 -17.68 -5.06
CA MET A 185 0.70 -17.67 -6.26
C MET A 185 0.58 -19.11 -6.78
N SER A 186 -0.57 -19.47 -7.33
CA SER A 186 -0.74 -20.82 -7.88
C SER A 186 0.15 -21.02 -9.11
N GLU A 187 0.81 -22.18 -9.21
CA GLU A 187 1.59 -22.61 -10.38
C GLU A 187 0.72 -22.81 -11.64
N GLU A 188 -0.60 -22.90 -11.45
CA GLU A 188 -1.59 -23.04 -12.52
C GLU A 188 -1.94 -21.71 -13.19
N LEU A 189 -1.51 -20.58 -12.62
CA LEU A 189 -1.79 -19.27 -13.21
C LEU A 189 -1.17 -19.16 -14.60
N ARG A 190 -1.93 -18.54 -15.51
CA ARG A 190 -1.55 -18.28 -16.89
C ARG A 190 -1.68 -16.80 -17.18
N LYS A 191 -0.90 -16.33 -18.16
CA LYS A 191 -1.03 -14.96 -18.68
C LYS A 191 -1.09 -14.95 -20.18
N VAL A 192 -1.75 -13.92 -20.70
CA VAL A 192 -1.75 -13.59 -22.12
C VAL A 192 -0.57 -12.68 -22.38
N THR A 193 0.26 -13.05 -23.37
CA THR A 193 1.43 -12.26 -23.78
C THR A 193 1.33 -11.96 -25.27
N CYS A 194 1.40 -10.68 -25.63
CA CYS A 194 1.52 -10.26 -27.03
C CYS A 194 2.88 -10.70 -27.62
N CYS A 195 2.88 -11.14 -28.87
CA CYS A 195 4.04 -11.67 -29.56
C CYS A 195 3.99 -11.41 -31.08
N ASN A 196 5.08 -11.69 -31.76
CA ASN A 196 5.09 -11.78 -33.23
C ASN A 196 4.59 -13.16 -33.70
N GLN A 197 4.58 -13.37 -35.03
CA GLN A 197 4.20 -14.64 -35.66
C GLN A 197 5.05 -15.84 -35.21
N ASP A 198 6.30 -15.60 -34.80
CA ASP A 198 7.23 -16.61 -34.29
C ASP A 198 7.06 -16.90 -32.78
N GLY A 199 6.11 -16.24 -32.10
CA GLY A 199 5.87 -16.41 -30.66
C GLY A 199 6.85 -15.66 -29.76
N LYS A 200 7.67 -14.74 -30.30
CA LYS A 200 8.58 -13.87 -29.53
C LYS A 200 7.80 -12.71 -28.93
N ASN A 201 7.97 -12.49 -27.63
CA ASN A 201 7.27 -11.44 -26.88
C ASN A 201 7.53 -10.05 -27.49
N LEU A 202 6.45 -9.30 -27.73
CA LEU A 202 6.46 -7.91 -28.19
C LEU A 202 5.27 -7.20 -27.55
N LEU A 203 5.52 -6.02 -26.96
CA LEU A 203 4.48 -5.24 -26.26
C LEU A 203 3.29 -4.91 -27.19
N ASP A 204 3.61 -4.52 -28.43
CA ASP A 204 2.63 -4.17 -29.46
C ASP A 204 2.58 -5.23 -30.58
N GLY A 205 2.73 -6.51 -30.23
CA GLY A 205 2.70 -7.61 -31.19
C GLY A 205 1.30 -7.89 -31.74
N ASP A 206 1.19 -8.21 -33.04
CA ASP A 206 -0.07 -8.55 -33.71
C ASP A 206 -0.62 -9.95 -33.37
N TYR A 207 0.17 -10.77 -32.66
CA TYR A 207 -0.18 -12.13 -32.24
C TYR A 207 -0.17 -12.23 -30.70
N TRP A 208 -0.73 -13.31 -30.16
CA TRP A 208 -0.72 -13.57 -28.72
C TRP A 208 -0.51 -15.05 -28.41
N LYS A 209 0.00 -15.32 -27.21
CA LYS A 209 0.18 -16.67 -26.67
C LYS A 209 -0.17 -16.73 -25.18
N VAL A 210 -0.26 -17.95 -24.66
CA VAL A 210 -0.47 -18.22 -23.24
C VAL A 210 0.85 -18.66 -22.61
N ASP A 211 1.34 -17.91 -21.64
CA ASP A 211 2.53 -18.25 -20.85
C ASP A 211 2.14 -18.67 -19.42
N ASN A 212 3.03 -19.38 -18.73
CA ASN A 212 2.91 -19.64 -17.29
C ASN A 212 3.20 -18.35 -16.49
N ALA A 213 2.34 -18.04 -15.51
CA ALA A 213 2.47 -16.88 -14.62
C ALA A 213 2.61 -17.25 -13.13
N GLY A 214 2.51 -18.55 -12.78
CA GLY A 214 2.67 -19.03 -11.42
C GLY A 214 4.12 -19.03 -10.92
N ARG A 215 4.33 -18.88 -9.60
CA ARG A 215 5.65 -18.71 -8.94
C ARG A 215 5.65 -19.06 -7.45
#